data_AF-A0A1W9LS25-F1
#
_entry.id   AF-A0A1W9LS25-F1
#
_cell.length_a   1.000
_cell.length_b   1.000
_cell.length_c   1.000
_cell.angle_alpha   90.00
_cell.angle_beta   90.00
_cell.angle_gamma   90.00
#
_symmetry.space_group_name_H-M   'P 1'
#
loop_
_entity.id
_entity.type
_entity.pdbx_description
1 polymer ?
#
loop_
_entity_poly.entity_id
_entity_poly.type
_entity_poly.pdbx_seq_one_letter_code
_entity_poly.pdbx_strand_id
1 'polypeptide(L)'
;MRPLRALRETFYFFMKKPTSSHKGITAKLLGVNVLICVAFGIVTVVVFFSFDHIRNGLKKIFTQEVAQIVGNAQIGRDLARVLADSNLVITGFYGKEKFLEDGAQRLTEGISALIEKSRDERLKASLEKYMQDVRYVLGQCETVNLFYRQIEALDQKSDAALTALRETVSETIFDLTLEGEDTSGLRQ
;
A
#
# COMPACT_ATOMS: atom_id res chain seq x y z
N MET A 1 24.28 -8.20 38.07
CA MET A 1 23.75 -7.97 39.43
C MET A 1 24.87 -7.81 40.46
N ARG A 2 25.55 -6.66 40.49
CA ARG A 2 26.61 -6.30 41.46
C ARG A 2 26.44 -4.94 42.22
N PRO A 3 25.34 -4.16 42.14
CA PRO A 3 25.30 -2.86 42.83
C PRO A 3 24.90 -2.92 44.31
N LEU A 4 24.33 -4.03 44.81
CA LEU A 4 23.83 -4.11 46.19
C LEU A 4 24.93 -4.30 47.26
N ARG A 5 26.16 -4.68 46.88
CA ARG A 5 27.24 -4.91 47.84
C ARG A 5 27.96 -3.62 48.25
N ALA A 6 27.99 -2.61 47.39
CA ALA A 6 28.63 -1.32 47.67
C ALA A 6 27.82 -0.47 48.68
N LEU A 7 26.48 -0.55 48.65
CA LEU A 7 25.60 0.18 49.57
C LEU A 7 25.70 -0.30 51.03
N ARG A 8 26.08 -1.57 51.24
CA ARG A 8 26.15 -2.17 52.58
C ARG A 8 27.37 -1.68 53.38
N GLU A 9 28.48 -1.37 52.71
CA GLU A 9 29.69 -0.89 53.39
C GLU A 9 29.62 0.61 53.73
N THR A 10 28.95 1.42 52.89
CA THR A 10 28.75 2.85 53.19
C THR A 10 27.89 3.07 54.43
N PHE A 11 26.96 2.15 54.72
CA PHE A 11 26.08 2.23 55.88
C PHE A 11 26.80 1.94 57.22
N TYR A 12 27.82 1.07 57.22
CA TYR A 12 28.55 0.72 58.44
C TYR A 12 29.50 1.82 58.90
N PHE A 13 30.04 2.62 57.98
CA PHE A 13 30.96 3.71 58.32
C PHE A 13 30.28 4.89 59.02
N PHE A 14 28.98 5.10 58.77
CA PHE A 14 28.22 6.24 59.33
C PHE A 14 27.79 6.04 60.81
N MET A 15 28.01 4.85 61.38
CA MET A 15 27.52 4.50 62.73
C MET A 15 28.58 4.62 63.85
N LYS A 16 29.72 5.30 63.61
CA LYS A 16 30.75 5.53 64.63
C LYS A 16 30.37 6.72 65.53
N LYS A 17 30.00 6.44 66.78
CA LYS A 17 29.43 7.37 67.78
C LYS A 17 30.38 8.51 68.21
N PRO A 18 29.93 9.78 68.24
CA PRO A 18 30.58 10.86 68.99
C PRO A 18 30.04 10.97 70.43
N THR A 19 30.94 11.08 71.41
CA THR A 19 30.63 11.21 72.85
C THR A 19 30.60 12.67 73.35
N SER A 20 29.54 12.96 74.12
CA SER A 20 29.28 14.01 75.15
C SER A 20 29.58 15.50 74.91
N SER A 21 28.53 16.29 74.75
CA SER A 21 28.26 17.55 75.48
C SER A 21 26.79 17.96 75.23
N HIS A 22 26.10 18.67 76.12
CA HIS A 22 24.65 18.94 76.05
C HIS A 22 24.17 19.72 74.81
N LYS A 23 25.08 20.26 73.99
CA LYS A 23 24.80 20.73 72.62
C LYS A 23 24.55 19.60 71.60
N GLY A 24 24.75 18.34 72.02
CA GLY A 24 24.73 17.15 71.19
C GLY A 24 23.35 16.51 70.99
N ILE A 25 22.33 16.83 71.79
CA ILE A 25 20.98 16.27 71.59
C ILE A 25 20.35 16.89 70.34
N THR A 26 20.40 18.22 70.21
CA THR A 26 19.90 18.94 69.04
C THR A 26 20.69 18.56 67.78
N ALA A 27 22.02 18.42 67.87
CA ALA A 27 22.85 17.98 66.75
C ALA A 27 22.55 16.54 66.30
N LYS A 28 22.23 15.64 67.25
CA LYS A 28 21.79 14.26 66.94
C LYS A 28 20.42 14.25 66.25
N LEU A 29 19.46 15.04 66.72
CA LEU A 29 18.16 15.17 66.07
C LEU A 29 18.29 15.72 64.64
N LEU A 30 19.13 16.74 64.47
CA LEU A 30 19.38 17.35 63.17
C LEU A 30 20.08 16.36 62.21
N GLY A 31 21.04 15.57 62.71
CA GLY A 31 21.70 14.51 61.94
C GLY A 31 20.73 13.43 61.45
N VAL A 32 19.79 12.98 62.29
CA VAL A 32 18.75 12.01 61.90
C VAL A 32 17.82 12.60 60.84
N ASN A 33 17.38 13.85 61.00
CA ASN A 33 16.53 14.51 60.01
C ASN A 33 17.24 14.71 58.67
N VAL A 34 18.52 15.09 58.66
CA VAL A 34 19.32 15.19 57.44
C VAL A 34 19.44 13.83 56.76
N LEU A 35 19.69 12.76 57.53
CA LEU A 35 19.76 11.40 56.99
C LEU A 35 18.43 10.96 56.35
N ILE A 36 17.31 11.26 57.00
CA ILE A 36 15.97 11.00 56.45
C ILE A 36 15.75 11.79 55.15
N CYS A 37 16.08 13.09 55.12
CA CYS A 37 15.99 13.91 53.90
C CYS A 37 16.84 13.35 52.76
N VAL A 38 18.07 12.91 53.04
CA VAL A 38 18.96 12.29 52.04
C VAL A 38 18.37 10.97 51.54
N ALA A 39 17.85 10.12 52.42
CA ALA A 39 17.21 8.86 52.03
C ALA A 39 15.99 9.11 51.13
N PHE A 40 15.12 10.07 51.48
CA PHE A 40 14.01 10.49 50.62
C PHE A 40 14.48 11.07 49.29
N GLY A 41 15.57 11.84 49.27
CA GLY A 41 16.16 12.37 48.04
C GLY A 41 16.63 11.25 47.10
N ILE A 42 17.34 10.26 47.64
CA ILE A 42 17.80 9.09 46.87
C ILE A 42 16.61 8.32 46.28
N VAL A 43 15.59 8.02 47.10
CA VAL A 43 14.38 7.33 46.64
C VAL A 43 13.71 8.12 45.52
N THR A 44 13.57 9.45 45.68
CA THR A 44 12.98 10.33 44.66
C THR A 44 13.77 10.29 43.35
N VAL A 45 15.10 10.41 43.41
CA VAL A 45 15.96 10.35 42.21
C VAL A 45 15.85 9.00 41.51
N VAL A 46 15.86 7.89 42.25
CA VAL A 46 15.70 6.54 41.67
C VAL A 46 14.34 6.40 40.99
N VAL A 47 13.26 6.86 41.63
CA VAL A 47 11.91 6.83 41.05
C VAL A 47 11.83 7.68 39.78
N PHE A 48 12.39 8.89 39.77
CA PHE A 48 12.47 9.73 38.57
C PHE A 48 13.24 9.06 37.44
N PHE A 49 14.38 8.42 37.75
CA PHE A 49 15.20 7.71 36.76
C PHE A 49 14.47 6.49 36.19
N SER A 50 13.75 5.73 37.04
CA SER A 50 12.91 4.62 36.60
C SER A 50 11.78 5.10 35.70
N PHE A 51 11.12 6.21 36.04
CA PHE A 51 10.07 6.78 35.18
C PHE A 51 10.61 7.26 33.84
N ASP A 52 11.77 7.93 33.82
CA ASP A 52 12.38 8.36 32.56
C ASP A 52 12.78 7.16 31.68
N HIS A 53 13.36 6.12 32.28
CA HIS A 53 13.74 4.90 31.56
C HIS A 53 12.52 4.17 30.99
N ILE A 54 11.43 4.03 31.77
CA ILE A 54 10.17 3.45 31.31
C ILE A 54 9.56 4.30 30.19
N ARG A 55 9.54 5.62 30.34
CA ARG A 55 9.01 6.54 29.32
C ARG A 55 9.77 6.44 28.01
N ASN A 56 11.10 6.36 28.07
CA ASN A 56 11.95 6.25 26.88
C ASN A 56 11.82 4.86 26.22
N GLY A 57 11.71 3.78 27.02
CA GLY A 57 11.42 2.44 26.53
C GLY A 57 10.07 2.34 25.83
N LEU A 58 9.01 2.85 26.46
CA LEU A 58 7.65 2.88 25.91
C LEU A 58 7.59 3.71 24.63
N LYS A 59 8.23 4.89 24.59
CA LYS A 59 8.29 5.70 23.36
C LYS A 59 8.95 4.94 22.21
N LYS A 60 10.05 4.23 22.46
CA LYS A 60 10.77 3.49 21.42
C LYS A 60 9.94 2.34 20.87
N ILE A 61 9.33 1.54 21.75
CA ILE A 61 8.47 0.42 21.37
C ILE A 61 7.25 0.93 20.60
N PHE A 62 6.56 1.94 21.15
CA PHE A 62 5.36 2.51 20.54
C PHE A 62 5.67 3.14 19.17
N THR A 63 6.77 3.88 19.03
CA THR A 63 7.17 4.46 17.75
C THR A 63 7.46 3.38 16.71
N GLN A 64 8.09 2.27 17.11
CA GLN A 64 8.42 1.17 16.21
C GLN A 64 7.18 0.37 15.78
N GLU A 65 6.32 0.01 16.73
CA GLU A 65 5.09 -0.74 16.45
C GLU A 65 4.08 0.09 15.64
N VAL A 66 3.90 1.37 15.99
CA VAL A 66 3.03 2.26 15.22
C VAL A 66 3.58 2.48 13.81
N ALA A 67 4.90 2.66 13.63
CA ALA A 67 5.49 2.76 12.30
C ALA A 67 5.25 1.49 11.47
N GLN A 68 5.30 0.31 12.08
CA GLN A 68 5.02 -0.95 11.40
C GLN A 68 3.54 -1.08 11.02
N ILE A 69 2.62 -0.73 11.92
CA ILE A 69 1.17 -0.74 11.64
C ILE A 69 0.82 0.25 10.53
N VAL A 70 1.36 1.46 10.58
CA VAL A 70 1.15 2.49 9.55
C VAL A 70 1.71 2.03 8.21
N GLY A 71 2.91 1.42 8.20
CA GLY A 71 3.51 0.85 7.00
C GLY A 71 2.64 -0.25 6.39
N ASN A 72 2.16 -1.19 7.20
CA ASN A 72 1.28 -2.27 6.74
C ASN A 72 -0.06 -1.74 6.22
N ALA A 73 -0.65 -0.74 6.89
CA ALA A 73 -1.89 -0.10 6.44
C ALA A 73 -1.70 0.66 5.11
N GLN A 74 -0.53 1.25 4.89
CA GLN A 74 -0.22 1.89 3.61
C GLN A 74 -0.07 0.87 2.48
N ILE A 75 0.62 -0.25 2.70
CA ILE A 75 0.71 -1.34 1.73
C ILE A 75 -0.69 -1.89 1.41
N GLY A 76 -1.53 -2.11 2.43
CA GLY A 76 -2.90 -2.58 2.22
C GLY A 76 -3.75 -1.63 1.37
N ARG A 77 -3.63 -0.31 1.58
CA ARG A 77 -4.32 0.70 0.74
C ARG A 77 -3.80 0.73 -0.69
N ASP A 78 -2.48 0.67 -0.87
CA ASP A 78 -1.87 0.66 -2.20
C ASP A 78 -2.27 -0.62 -2.96
N LEU A 79 -2.37 -1.76 -2.27
CA LEU A 79 -2.86 -3.03 -2.85
C LEU A 79 -4.33 -2.92 -3.25
N ALA A 80 -5.18 -2.36 -2.39
CA ALA A 80 -6.59 -2.15 -2.71
C ALA A 80 -6.78 -1.23 -3.94
N ARG A 81 -5.94 -0.20 -4.08
CA ARG A 81 -5.93 0.67 -5.27
C ARG A 81 -5.56 -0.11 -6.52
N VAL A 82 -4.48 -0.89 -6.48
CA VAL A 82 -4.06 -1.75 -7.59
C VAL A 82 -5.18 -2.72 -7.99
N LEU A 83 -5.86 -3.35 -7.03
CA LEU A 83 -6.98 -4.25 -7.30
C LEU A 83 -8.17 -3.52 -7.96
N ALA A 84 -8.48 -2.31 -7.50
CA ALA A 84 -9.52 -1.49 -8.10
C ALA A 84 -9.15 -1.05 -9.54
N ASP A 85 -7.90 -0.66 -9.77
CA ASP A 85 -7.38 -0.30 -11.08
C ASP A 85 -7.41 -1.51 -12.04
N SER A 86 -7.02 -2.71 -11.59
CA SER A 86 -7.17 -3.95 -12.35
C SER A 86 -8.61 -4.16 -12.83
N ASN A 87 -9.58 -4.03 -11.91
CA ASN A 87 -10.98 -4.19 -12.24
C ASN A 87 -11.48 -3.13 -13.23
N LEU A 88 -11.04 -1.88 -13.07
CA LEU A 88 -11.38 -0.79 -13.99
C LEU A 88 -10.85 -1.07 -15.41
N VAL A 89 -9.61 -1.53 -15.53
CA VAL A 89 -9.00 -1.85 -16.82
C VAL A 89 -9.72 -3.03 -17.48
N ILE A 90 -9.95 -4.12 -16.74
CA ILE A 90 -10.62 -5.33 -17.23
C ILE A 90 -12.07 -5.06 -17.66
N THR A 91 -12.76 -4.11 -17.04
CA THR A 91 -14.14 -3.77 -17.41
C THR A 91 -14.22 -2.71 -18.50
N GLY A 92 -13.18 -1.87 -18.65
CA GLY A 92 -13.19 -0.72 -19.56
C GLY A 92 -12.41 -0.88 -20.87
N PHE A 93 -11.68 -1.98 -21.08
CA PHE A 93 -10.74 -2.11 -22.20
C PHE A 93 -11.38 -2.24 -23.59
N TYR A 94 -12.62 -2.73 -23.66
CA TYR A 94 -13.25 -3.14 -24.91
C TYR A 94 -13.37 -1.97 -25.91
N GLY A 95 -12.73 -2.11 -27.07
CA GLY A 95 -12.70 -1.09 -28.13
C GLY A 95 -11.88 0.16 -27.79
N LYS A 96 -11.14 0.18 -26.67
CA LYS A 96 -10.38 1.35 -26.19
C LYS A 96 -8.91 0.99 -25.93
N GLU A 97 -8.12 0.90 -26.99
CA GLU A 97 -6.72 0.45 -26.92
C GLU A 97 -5.83 1.35 -26.08
N LYS A 98 -5.92 2.67 -26.27
CA LYS A 98 -5.16 3.63 -25.45
C LYS A 98 -5.49 3.52 -23.97
N PHE A 99 -6.75 3.28 -23.63
CA PHE A 99 -7.17 3.08 -22.24
C PHE A 99 -6.57 1.79 -21.66
N LEU A 100 -6.50 0.72 -22.44
CA LEU A 100 -5.85 -0.52 -22.05
C LEU A 100 -4.34 -0.32 -21.85
N GLU A 101 -3.66 0.40 -22.75
CA GLU A 101 -2.22 0.67 -22.68
C GLU A 101 -1.87 1.52 -21.46
N ASP A 102 -2.53 2.67 -21.30
CA ASP A 102 -2.34 3.57 -20.15
C ASP A 102 -2.67 2.87 -18.82
N GLY A 103 -3.73 2.05 -18.83
CA GLY A 103 -4.16 1.25 -17.69
C GLY A 103 -3.16 0.15 -17.34
N ALA A 104 -2.65 -0.57 -18.33
CA ALA A 104 -1.64 -1.62 -18.20
C ALA A 104 -0.34 -1.05 -17.61
N GLN A 105 0.12 0.08 -18.13
CA GLN A 105 1.32 0.75 -17.62
C GLN A 105 1.13 1.15 -16.16
N ARG A 106 0.06 1.89 -15.84
CA ARG A 106 -0.22 2.33 -14.47
C ARG A 106 -0.33 1.18 -13.49
N LEU A 107 -0.98 0.10 -13.90
CA LEU A 107 -1.19 -1.08 -13.06
C LEU A 107 0.14 -1.81 -12.78
N THR A 108 0.96 -2.02 -13.82
CA THR A 108 2.26 -2.67 -13.67
C THR A 108 3.25 -1.83 -12.87
N GLU A 109 3.26 -0.50 -13.05
CA GLU A 109 4.04 0.43 -12.22
C GLU A 109 3.56 0.40 -10.75
N GLY A 110 2.24 0.38 -10.53
CA GLY A 110 1.65 0.26 -9.21
C GLY A 110 2.08 -1.02 -8.48
N ILE A 111 1.98 -2.17 -9.14
CA ILE A 111 2.41 -3.46 -8.57
C ILE A 111 3.92 -3.46 -8.31
N SER A 112 4.73 -2.96 -9.25
CA SER A 112 6.19 -2.86 -9.09
C SER A 112 6.58 -2.01 -7.88
N ALA A 113 5.91 -0.87 -7.69
CA ALA A 113 6.14 -0.03 -6.52
C ALA A 113 5.75 -0.72 -5.20
N LEU A 114 4.72 -1.58 -5.18
CA LEU A 114 4.39 -2.39 -4.01
C LEU A 114 5.46 -3.47 -3.74
N ILE A 115 5.97 -4.12 -4.79
CA ILE A 115 7.04 -5.13 -4.70
C ILE A 115 8.29 -4.51 -4.08
N GLU A 116 8.70 -3.33 -4.54
CA GLU A 116 9.87 -2.60 -4.04
C GLU A 116 9.69 -2.09 -2.59
N LYS A 117 8.49 -1.68 -2.22
CA LYS A 117 8.18 -1.21 -0.86
C LYS A 117 8.05 -2.35 0.15
N SER A 118 7.72 -3.56 -0.30
CA SER A 118 7.52 -4.71 0.58
C SER A 118 8.84 -5.20 1.15
N ARG A 119 8.92 -5.30 2.48
CA ARG A 119 10.04 -5.96 3.19
C ARG A 119 9.79 -7.45 3.43
N ASP A 120 8.55 -7.89 3.25
CA ASP A 120 8.16 -9.29 3.43
C ASP A 120 8.36 -10.03 2.11
N GLU A 121 9.31 -10.97 2.09
CA GLU A 121 9.66 -11.79 0.92
C GLU A 121 8.48 -12.66 0.44
N ARG A 122 7.61 -13.12 1.36
CA ARG A 122 6.43 -13.91 0.99
C ARG A 122 5.40 -13.03 0.27
N LEU A 123 5.19 -11.81 0.77
CA LEU A 123 4.34 -10.84 0.10
C LEU A 123 4.91 -10.45 -1.26
N LYS A 124 6.22 -10.23 -1.34
CA LYS A 124 6.92 -9.90 -2.58
C LYS A 124 6.74 -10.97 -3.65
N ALA A 125 6.98 -12.24 -3.32
CA ALA A 125 6.76 -13.36 -4.23
C ALA A 125 5.29 -13.48 -4.68
N SER A 126 4.34 -13.19 -3.79
CA SER A 126 2.92 -13.18 -4.13
C SER A 126 2.55 -12.04 -5.08
N LEU A 127 3.12 -10.86 -4.89
CA LEU A 127 2.94 -9.70 -5.76
C LEU A 127 3.62 -9.90 -7.14
N GLU A 128 4.78 -10.53 -7.19
CA GLU A 128 5.46 -10.88 -8.43
C GLU A 128 4.63 -11.87 -9.25
N LYS A 129 4.07 -12.89 -8.61
CA LYS A 129 3.13 -13.82 -9.27
C LYS A 129 1.88 -13.07 -9.76
N TYR A 130 1.30 -12.22 -8.92
CA TYR A 130 0.16 -11.39 -9.32
C TYR A 130 0.48 -10.49 -10.52
N MET A 131 1.69 -9.90 -10.58
CA MET A 131 2.14 -9.11 -11.72
C MET A 131 2.20 -9.92 -13.01
N GLN A 132 2.66 -11.18 -12.93
CA GLN A 132 2.68 -12.09 -14.08
C GLN A 132 1.27 -12.41 -14.56
N ASP A 133 0.37 -12.75 -13.63
CA ASP A 133 -1.04 -13.05 -13.94
C ASP A 133 -1.74 -11.84 -14.58
N VAL A 134 -1.52 -10.63 -14.05
CA VAL A 134 -2.05 -9.37 -14.60
C VAL A 134 -1.52 -9.14 -16.01
N ARG A 135 -0.21 -9.29 -16.26
CA ARG A 135 0.36 -9.11 -17.61
C ARG A 135 -0.23 -10.11 -18.60
N TYR A 136 -0.44 -11.35 -18.17
CA TYR A 136 -1.08 -12.37 -19.00
C TYR A 136 -2.50 -11.96 -19.39
N VAL A 137 -3.33 -11.51 -18.43
CA VAL A 137 -4.70 -11.05 -18.70
C VAL A 137 -4.71 -9.81 -19.60
N LEU A 138 -3.81 -8.85 -19.40
CA LEU A 138 -3.71 -7.67 -20.25
C LEU A 138 -3.36 -8.04 -21.70
N GLY A 139 -2.49 -9.02 -21.93
CA GLY A 139 -2.22 -9.54 -23.28
C GLY A 139 -3.45 -10.22 -23.92
N GLN A 140 -4.29 -10.87 -23.13
CA GLN A 140 -5.57 -11.38 -23.62
C GLN A 140 -6.54 -10.24 -24.00
N CYS A 141 -6.61 -9.18 -23.20
CA CYS A 141 -7.40 -7.99 -23.51
C CYS A 141 -6.96 -7.33 -24.83
N GLU A 142 -5.65 -7.24 -25.07
CA GLU A 142 -5.10 -6.73 -26.32
C GLU A 142 -5.50 -7.59 -27.52
N THR A 143 -5.42 -8.92 -27.37
CA THR A 143 -5.85 -9.88 -28.39
C THR A 143 -7.35 -9.71 -28.73
N VAL A 144 -8.20 -9.52 -27.71
CA VAL A 144 -9.63 -9.28 -27.91
C VAL A 144 -9.89 -7.97 -28.65
N ASN A 145 -9.18 -6.89 -28.29
CA ASN A 145 -9.31 -5.60 -28.99
C ASN A 145 -8.85 -5.69 -30.45
N LEU A 146 -7.81 -6.49 -30.74
CA LEU A 146 -7.38 -6.75 -32.12
C LEU A 146 -8.49 -7.45 -32.93
N PHE A 147 -9.09 -8.50 -32.37
CA PHE A 147 -10.21 -9.19 -33.04
C PHE A 147 -11.41 -8.26 -33.24
N TYR A 148 -11.71 -7.42 -32.26
CA TYR A 148 -12.78 -6.42 -32.38
C TYR A 148 -12.55 -5.48 -33.57
N ARG A 149 -11.32 -4.94 -33.73
CA ARG A 149 -10.98 -4.09 -34.89
C ARG A 149 -11.11 -4.82 -36.22
N GLN A 150 -10.74 -6.10 -36.26
CA GLN A 150 -10.88 -6.91 -37.48
C GLN A 150 -12.35 -7.14 -37.85
N ILE A 151 -13.20 -7.38 -36.84
CA ILE A 151 -14.65 -7.51 -37.03
C ILE A 151 -15.23 -6.20 -37.56
N GLU A 152 -14.89 -5.06 -36.96
CA GLU A 152 -15.36 -3.75 -37.40
C GLU A 152 -14.91 -3.42 -38.83
N ALA A 153 -13.66 -3.72 -39.18
CA ALA A 153 -13.15 -3.53 -40.54
C ALA A 153 -13.86 -4.46 -41.56
N LEU A 154 -14.19 -5.69 -41.17
CA LEU A 154 -14.92 -6.64 -42.01
C LEU A 154 -16.38 -6.21 -42.22
N ASP A 155 -17.01 -5.66 -41.19
CA ASP A 155 -18.36 -5.12 -41.21
C ASP A 155 -18.44 -3.93 -42.18
N GLN A 156 -17.54 -2.94 -42.04
CA GLN A 156 -17.42 -1.81 -42.96
C GLN A 156 -17.19 -2.23 -44.41
N LYS A 157 -16.39 -3.28 -44.63
CA LYS A 157 -16.15 -3.82 -45.97
C LYS A 157 -17.40 -4.49 -46.55
N SER A 158 -18.18 -5.18 -45.72
CA SER A 158 -19.44 -5.81 -46.12
C SER A 158 -20.47 -4.75 -46.50
N ASP A 159 -20.60 -3.69 -45.69
CA ASP A 159 -21.49 -2.56 -45.98
C ASP A 159 -21.13 -1.84 -47.28
N ALA A 160 -19.83 -1.60 -47.50
CA ALA A 160 -19.34 -1.00 -48.74
C ALA A 160 -19.65 -1.90 -49.96
N ALA A 161 -19.46 -3.22 -49.84
CA ALA A 161 -19.74 -4.16 -50.93
C ALA A 161 -21.24 -4.25 -51.24
N LEU A 162 -22.11 -4.26 -50.22
CA LEU A 162 -23.56 -4.24 -50.39
C LEU A 162 -24.05 -2.93 -51.03
N THR A 163 -23.44 -1.81 -50.66
CA THR A 163 -23.74 -0.50 -51.27
C THR A 163 -23.36 -0.49 -52.74
N ALA A 164 -22.14 -0.95 -53.08
CA ALA A 164 -21.69 -1.04 -54.47
C ALA A 164 -22.59 -1.98 -55.30
N LEU A 165 -22.97 -3.15 -54.76
CA LEU A 165 -23.89 -4.07 -55.43
C LEU A 165 -25.25 -3.41 -55.69
N ARG A 166 -25.78 -2.67 -54.72
CA ARG A 166 -27.05 -1.94 -54.85
C ARG A 166 -26.99 -0.88 -55.95
N GLU A 167 -25.89 -0.16 -56.05
CA GLU A 167 -25.66 0.83 -57.10
C GLU A 167 -25.62 0.16 -58.48
N THR A 168 -24.84 -0.91 -58.66
CA THR A 168 -24.77 -1.67 -59.92
C THR A 168 -26.13 -2.23 -60.35
N VAL A 169 -26.89 -2.80 -59.40
CA VAL A 169 -28.24 -3.32 -59.69
C VAL A 169 -29.19 -2.18 -60.08
N SER A 170 -29.10 -1.02 -59.43
CA SER A 170 -29.95 0.14 -59.74
C SER A 170 -29.65 0.72 -61.12
N GLU A 171 -28.37 0.80 -61.48
CA GLU A 171 -27.91 1.24 -62.82
C GLU A 171 -28.41 0.28 -63.90
N THR A 172 -28.25 -1.03 -63.69
CA THR A 172 -28.71 -2.07 -64.63
C THR A 172 -30.23 -2.00 -64.85
N ILE A 173 -31.02 -1.80 -63.79
CA ILE A 173 -32.49 -1.65 -63.90
C ILE A 173 -32.85 -0.39 -64.69
N PHE A 174 -32.11 0.70 -64.50
CA PHE A 174 -32.35 1.96 -65.21
C PHE A 174 -32.04 1.83 -66.71
N ASP A 175 -30.92 1.20 -67.06
CA ASP A 175 -30.53 0.96 -68.45
C ASP A 175 -31.56 0.08 -69.19
N LEU A 176 -31.99 -1.02 -68.56
CA LEU A 176 -33.06 -1.88 -69.11
C LEU A 176 -34.39 -1.13 -69.30
N THR A 177 -34.69 -0.17 -68.41
CA THR A 177 -35.91 0.66 -68.53
C THR A 177 -35.81 1.66 -69.69
N LEU A 178 -34.62 2.20 -69.96
CA LEU A 178 -34.38 3.15 -71.06
C LEU A 178 -34.40 2.49 -72.44
N GLU A 179 -33.96 1.23 -72.55
CA GLU A 179 -33.94 0.49 -73.81
C GLU A 179 -35.35 0.13 -74.31
N GLY A 180 -36.40 0.31 -73.50
CA GLY A 180 -37.79 0.10 -73.91
C GLY A 180 -38.17 -1.37 -74.06
N GLU A 181 -37.35 -2.31 -73.55
CA GLU A 181 -37.81 -3.68 -73.34
C GLU A 181 -38.87 -3.67 -72.24
N ASP A 182 -40.12 -3.95 -72.61
CA ASP A 182 -41.25 -4.13 -71.70
C ASP A 182 -40.86 -5.12 -70.59
N THR A 183 -40.62 -4.59 -69.38
CA THR A 183 -40.28 -5.36 -68.16
C THR A 183 -41.42 -6.26 -67.66
N SER A 184 -42.45 -6.46 -68.47
CA SER A 184 -43.62 -7.32 -68.27
C SER A 184 -43.29 -8.75 -67.84
N GLY A 185 -42.08 -9.25 -68.14
CA GLY A 185 -41.65 -10.62 -67.84
C GLY A 185 -41.03 -10.87 -66.45
N LEU A 186 -40.60 -9.84 -65.72
CA LEU A 186 -39.85 -9.99 -64.46
C LEU A 186 -40.70 -9.91 -63.19
N ARG A 187 -42.03 -9.84 -63.33
CA ARG A 187 -43.01 -9.92 -62.23
C ARG A 187 -43.65 -11.31 -62.17
N GLN A 188 -42.86 -12.33 -61.85
CA GLN A 188 -43.40 -13.62 -61.40
C GLN A 188 -42.58 -14.22 -60.27
#